data_AF-A0A3G6PK73-F1
#
_entry.id   AF-A0A3G6PK73-F1
#
_cell.length_a   1.000
_cell.length_b   1.000
_cell.length_c   1.000
_cell.angle_alpha   90.00
_cell.angle_beta   90.00
_cell.angle_gamma   90.00
#
_symmetry.space_group_name_H-M   'P 1'
#
loop_
_entity.id
_entity.type
_entity.pdbx_description
1 polymer ?
#
loop_
_entity_poly.entity_id
_entity_poly.type
_entity_poly.pdbx_seq_one_letter_code
_entity_poly.pdbx_strand_id
1 'polypeptide(L)'
;MKISNINIITMVNVLYYSGRVTILILALMALFIILGPRTHPNNPWEITLLIFAAVLSFVIGYLGSIALKNYLVSRSKYPLVLTIICNVLKISRNRITNKPIDIDLDQFIKDNNLSLTYYYVNNPTYPILSFNKNKIRYFTQEYDWVDFKWDFYFQNAGRTTLEILDFRGFNQENRSIKDRIEFEKIEAREHEILIMFIVHDLLFGKGLSRYY
;
A
#
# COMPACT_ATOMS: atom_id res chain seq x y z
N MET A 1 24.04 7.77 -8.38
CA MET A 1 22.91 8.20 -9.25
C MET A 1 21.59 7.80 -8.58
N LYS A 2 20.86 8.74 -7.96
CA LYS A 2 19.52 8.48 -7.38
C LYS A 2 18.49 8.56 -8.51
N ILE A 3 18.05 7.40 -9.01
CA ILE A 3 16.79 7.30 -9.77
C ILE A 3 15.71 7.24 -8.69
N SER A 4 14.64 8.03 -8.64
CA SER A 4 14.20 9.21 -9.38
C SER A 4 13.05 9.81 -8.58
N ASN A 5 12.53 10.96 -9.00
CA ASN A 5 11.33 11.64 -8.51
C ASN A 5 10.03 10.82 -8.70
N ILE A 6 10.08 9.48 -8.58
CA ILE A 6 8.92 8.61 -8.72
C ILE A 6 8.08 8.76 -7.45
N ASN A 7 6.80 9.03 -7.67
CA ASN A 7 5.78 9.08 -6.65
C ASN A 7 5.69 7.74 -5.90
N ILE A 8 5.58 7.78 -4.58
CA ILE A 8 5.38 6.62 -3.71
C ILE A 8 4.19 5.77 -4.17
N ILE A 9 3.07 6.38 -4.57
CA ILE A 9 1.91 5.66 -5.09
C ILE A 9 2.33 4.77 -6.26
N THR A 10 3.11 5.30 -7.20
CA THR A 10 3.63 4.54 -8.34
C THR A 10 4.57 3.42 -7.89
N MET A 11 5.45 3.67 -6.92
CA MET A 11 6.33 2.62 -6.39
C MET A 11 5.54 1.48 -5.74
N VAL A 12 4.51 1.81 -4.96
CA VAL A 12 3.64 0.85 -4.28
C VAL A 12 2.90 0.00 -5.30
N ASN A 13 2.30 0.62 -6.32
CA ASN A 13 1.59 -0.11 -7.37
C ASN A 13 2.53 -1.03 -8.15
N VAL A 14 3.73 -0.55 -8.54
CA VAL A 14 4.74 -1.40 -9.18
C VAL A 14 5.10 -2.60 -8.31
N LEU A 15 5.30 -2.40 -7.00
CA LEU A 15 5.62 -3.50 -6.09
C LEU A 15 4.47 -4.49 -5.93
N TYR A 16 3.24 -3.99 -5.80
CA TYR A 16 2.04 -4.82 -5.66
C TYR A 16 1.80 -5.72 -6.89
N TYR A 17 1.93 -5.16 -8.09
CA TYR A 17 1.65 -5.89 -9.33
C TYR A 17 2.83 -6.71 -9.86
N SER A 18 4.08 -6.26 -9.64
CA SER A 18 5.28 -6.90 -10.20
C SER A 18 5.38 -8.38 -9.85
N GLY A 19 5.17 -8.78 -8.59
CA GLY A 19 5.26 -10.19 -8.18
C GLY A 19 4.32 -11.10 -8.98
N ARG A 20 3.06 -10.68 -9.14
CA ARG A 20 2.04 -11.45 -9.88
C ARG A 20 2.37 -11.53 -11.37
N VAL A 21 2.76 -10.41 -11.97
CA VAL A 21 3.09 -10.33 -13.40
C VAL A 21 4.34 -11.13 -13.73
N THR A 22 5.39 -11.04 -12.90
CA THR A 22 6.66 -11.74 -13.16
C THR A 22 6.49 -13.26 -13.09
N ILE A 23 5.76 -13.77 -12.09
CA ILE A 23 5.45 -15.20 -11.97
C ILE A 23 4.67 -15.69 -13.19
N LEU A 24 3.67 -14.92 -13.62
CA LEU A 24 2.84 -15.26 -14.78
C LEU A 24 3.64 -15.28 -16.08
N ILE A 25 4.51 -14.30 -16.31
CA ILE A 25 5.39 -14.25 -17.49
C ILE A 25 6.33 -15.47 -17.50
N LEU A 26 6.97 -15.77 -16.37
CA LEU A 26 7.88 -16.92 -16.26
C LEU A 26 7.15 -18.24 -16.52
N ALA A 27 5.95 -18.40 -15.96
CA ALA A 27 5.14 -19.59 -16.16
C ALA A 27 4.70 -19.77 -17.63
N LEU A 28 4.28 -18.68 -18.29
CA LEU A 28 3.92 -18.69 -19.71
C LEU A 28 5.12 -19.00 -20.61
N MET A 29 6.30 -18.42 -20.31
CA MET A 29 7.53 -18.75 -21.04
C MET A 29 7.92 -20.21 -20.87
N ALA A 30 7.86 -20.74 -19.64
CA ALA A 30 8.14 -22.15 -19.39
C ALA A 30 7.18 -23.07 -20.14
N LEU A 31 5.88 -22.74 -20.15
CA LEU A 31 4.87 -23.48 -20.88
C LEU A 31 5.16 -23.47 -22.39
N PHE A 32 5.49 -22.31 -22.95
CA PHE A 32 5.85 -22.19 -24.36
C PHE A 32 7.11 -22.97 -24.72
N ILE A 33 8.14 -22.97 -23.86
CA ILE A 33 9.38 -23.72 -24.10
C ILE A 33 9.14 -25.24 -24.09
N ILE A 34 8.31 -25.74 -23.17
CA ILE A 34 8.08 -27.18 -22.99
C ILE A 34 7.09 -27.72 -24.05
N LEU A 35 5.97 -27.02 -24.26
CA LEU A 35 4.90 -27.48 -25.16
C LEU A 35 5.06 -26.98 -26.60
N GLY A 36 5.72 -25.84 -26.80
CA GLY A 36 5.76 -25.16 -28.10
C GLY A 36 4.35 -24.72 -28.52
N PRO A 37 3.95 -24.93 -29.79
CA PRO A 37 2.59 -24.62 -30.26
C PRO A 37 1.53 -25.63 -29.79
N ARG A 38 1.92 -26.70 -29.07
CA ARG A 38 1.00 -27.74 -28.62
C ARG A 38 0.22 -27.29 -27.38
N THR A 39 -1.00 -27.80 -27.23
CA THR A 39 -1.87 -27.49 -26.07
C THR A 39 -1.82 -28.55 -24.98
N HIS A 40 -1.26 -29.73 -25.25
CA HIS A 40 -1.21 -30.84 -24.31
C HIS A 40 0.17 -31.53 -24.31
N PRO A 41 0.61 -32.04 -23.15
CA PRO A 41 1.82 -32.84 -23.06
C PRO A 41 1.62 -34.21 -23.73
N ASN A 42 2.63 -34.67 -24.44
CA ASN A 42 2.64 -35.96 -25.14
C ASN A 42 3.14 -37.10 -24.27
N ASN A 43 4.00 -36.81 -23.30
CA ASN A 43 4.66 -37.81 -22.45
C ASN A 43 4.61 -37.41 -20.97
N PRO A 44 4.59 -38.38 -20.03
CA PRO A 44 4.54 -38.12 -18.60
C PRO A 44 5.72 -37.28 -18.09
N TRP A 45 6.88 -37.37 -18.73
CA TRP A 45 8.04 -36.53 -18.41
C TRP A 45 7.78 -35.02 -18.63
N GLU A 46 7.03 -34.65 -19.67
CA GLU A 46 6.69 -33.25 -19.93
C GLU A 46 5.79 -32.69 -18.81
N ILE A 47 4.92 -33.53 -18.23
CA ILE A 47 4.11 -33.17 -17.06
C ILE A 47 5.02 -32.89 -15.86
N THR A 48 6.01 -33.75 -15.59
CA THR A 48 6.98 -33.55 -14.52
C THR A 48 7.76 -32.25 -14.70
N LEU A 49 8.20 -31.95 -15.92
CA LEU A 49 8.86 -30.68 -16.24
C LEU A 49 7.97 -29.46 -16.01
N LEU A 50 6.70 -29.52 -16.41
CA LEU A 50 5.76 -28.40 -16.22
C LEU A 50 5.56 -28.10 -14.74
N ILE A 51 5.40 -29.14 -13.91
CA ILE A 51 5.28 -28.98 -12.45
C ILE A 51 6.57 -28.35 -11.89
N PHE A 52 7.74 -28.87 -12.28
CA PHE A 52 9.02 -28.33 -11.83
C PHE A 52 9.21 -26.87 -12.25
N ALA A 53 8.90 -26.53 -13.50
CA ALA A 53 9.02 -25.19 -14.03
C ALA A 53 8.02 -24.21 -13.38
N ALA A 54 6.82 -24.67 -13.02
CA ALA A 54 5.85 -23.87 -12.27
C ALA A 54 6.39 -23.52 -10.87
N VAL A 55 6.93 -24.52 -10.14
CA VAL A 55 7.57 -24.29 -8.84
C VAL A 55 8.76 -23.34 -8.97
N LEU A 56 9.61 -23.54 -9.98
CA LEU A 56 10.78 -22.70 -10.21
C LEU A 56 10.38 -21.25 -10.55
N SER A 57 9.36 -21.06 -11.39
CA SER A 57 8.83 -19.74 -11.75
C SER A 57 8.28 -19.01 -10.53
N PHE A 58 7.60 -19.73 -9.63
CA PHE A 58 7.12 -19.17 -8.37
C PHE A 58 8.28 -18.72 -7.48
N VAL A 59 9.30 -19.56 -7.30
CA VAL A 59 10.49 -19.24 -6.47
C VAL A 59 11.25 -18.04 -7.04
N ILE A 60 11.54 -18.04 -8.35
CA ILE A 60 12.27 -16.94 -9.01
C ILE A 60 11.44 -15.65 -8.95
N GLY A 61 10.15 -15.70 -9.24
CA GLY A 61 9.28 -14.53 -9.17
C GLY A 61 9.18 -13.96 -7.76
N TYR A 62 9.10 -14.82 -6.73
CA TYR A 62 9.13 -14.41 -5.33
C TYR A 62 10.45 -13.72 -4.96
N LEU A 63 11.60 -14.34 -5.26
CA LEU A 63 12.91 -13.74 -5.00
C LEU A 63 13.13 -12.44 -5.78
N GLY A 64 12.67 -12.40 -7.03
CA GLY A 64 12.70 -11.21 -7.89
C GLY A 64 11.89 -10.06 -7.29
N SER A 65 10.71 -10.34 -6.74
CA SER A 65 9.88 -9.32 -6.06
C SER A 65 10.58 -8.73 -4.82
N ILE A 66 11.27 -9.58 -4.04
CA ILE A 66 12.06 -9.13 -2.88
C ILE A 66 13.23 -8.25 -3.33
N ALA A 67 13.95 -8.66 -4.38
CA ALA A 67 15.07 -7.90 -4.93
C ALA A 67 14.63 -6.55 -5.47
N LEU A 68 13.54 -6.51 -6.26
CA LEU A 68 12.95 -5.28 -6.79
C LEU A 68 12.51 -4.34 -5.66
N LYS A 69 11.91 -4.88 -4.59
CA LYS A 69 11.56 -4.10 -3.40
C LYS A 69 12.78 -3.47 -2.76
N ASN A 70 13.80 -4.27 -2.45
CA ASN A 70 15.00 -3.77 -1.80
C ASN A 70 15.67 -2.67 -2.64
N TYR A 71 15.67 -2.85 -3.97
CA TYR A 71 16.13 -1.84 -4.90
C TYR A 71 15.29 -0.56 -4.82
N LEU A 72 13.97 -0.63 -4.99
CA LEU A 72 13.08 0.53 -4.97
C LEU A 72 13.10 1.27 -3.62
N VAL A 73 13.07 0.54 -2.50
CA VAL A 73 13.19 1.12 -1.16
C VAL A 73 14.52 1.83 -0.98
N SER A 74 15.64 1.22 -1.38
CA SER A 74 16.97 1.83 -1.25
C SER A 74 17.16 3.10 -2.11
N ARG A 75 16.38 3.22 -3.18
CA ARG A 75 16.42 4.32 -4.16
C ARG A 75 15.37 5.40 -3.89
N SER A 76 14.34 5.07 -3.11
CA SER A 76 13.25 6.00 -2.78
C SER A 76 13.76 7.21 -2.00
N LYS A 77 13.15 8.37 -2.27
CA LYS A 77 13.34 9.58 -1.47
C LYS A 77 12.83 9.40 -0.04
N TYR A 78 11.82 8.56 0.16
CA TYR A 78 11.12 8.32 1.43
C TYR A 78 11.13 6.81 1.79
N PRO A 79 12.30 6.22 2.07
CA PRO A 79 12.45 4.77 2.23
C PRO A 79 11.67 4.18 3.41
N LEU A 80 11.58 4.94 4.52
CA LEU A 80 10.85 4.50 5.71
C LEU A 80 9.35 4.43 5.45
N VAL A 81 8.77 5.48 4.86
CA VAL A 81 7.35 5.54 4.50
C VAL A 81 6.99 4.40 3.55
N LEU A 82 7.80 4.20 2.51
CA LEU A 82 7.57 3.10 1.56
C LEU A 82 7.64 1.72 2.22
N THR A 83 8.57 1.52 3.16
CA THR A 83 8.68 0.27 3.92
C THR A 83 7.43 0.02 4.76
N ILE A 84 6.91 1.06 5.43
CA ILE A 84 5.71 0.97 6.25
C ILE A 84 4.49 0.66 5.39
N ILE A 85 4.32 1.34 4.25
CA ILE A 85 3.23 1.04 3.32
C ILE A 85 3.29 -0.41 2.85
N CYS A 86 4.48 -0.92 2.50
CA CYS A 86 4.65 -2.31 2.09
C CYS A 86 4.25 -3.32 3.19
N ASN A 87 4.52 -3.00 4.46
CA ASN A 87 4.10 -3.81 5.61
C ASN A 87 2.59 -3.79 5.76
N VAL A 88 1.97 -2.60 5.79
CA VAL A 88 0.52 -2.43 6.00
C VAL A 88 -0.29 -3.08 4.87
N LEU A 89 0.16 -2.95 3.63
CA LEU A 89 -0.47 -3.61 2.46
C LEU A 89 -0.12 -5.10 2.34
N LYS A 90 0.65 -5.67 3.27
CA LYS A 90 1.10 -7.07 3.27
C LYS A 90 1.85 -7.47 1.98
N ILE A 91 2.47 -6.49 1.30
CA ILE A 91 3.35 -6.72 0.15
C ILE A 91 4.62 -7.44 0.63
N SER A 92 5.14 -7.05 1.80
CA SER A 92 6.30 -7.65 2.43
C SER A 92 6.35 -7.28 3.91
N ARG A 93 6.80 -8.18 4.79
CA ARG A 93 7.07 -7.86 6.20
C ARG A 93 8.54 -7.59 6.42
N ASN A 94 8.88 -6.34 6.64
CA ASN A 94 10.22 -5.91 7.03
C ASN A 94 10.22 -5.31 8.43
N ARG A 95 11.34 -5.45 9.13
CA ARG A 95 11.57 -4.74 10.39
C ARG A 95 11.63 -3.24 10.10
N ILE A 96 10.74 -2.47 10.73
CA ILE A 96 10.77 -1.01 10.71
C ILE A 96 11.92 -0.56 11.61
N THR A 97 12.82 0.28 11.09
CA THR A 97 13.89 0.88 11.89
C THR A 97 13.35 2.09 12.65
N ASN A 98 13.67 2.22 13.94
CA ASN A 98 13.31 3.36 14.80
C ASN A 98 14.12 4.64 14.48
N LYS A 99 14.48 4.87 13.22
CA LYS A 99 15.20 6.08 12.84
C LYS A 99 14.25 7.28 12.94
N PRO A 100 14.72 8.44 13.42
CA PRO A 100 13.92 9.66 13.44
C PRO A 100 13.46 9.99 12.02
N ILE A 101 12.24 10.50 11.92
CA ILE A 101 11.57 10.78 10.66
C ILE A 101 11.85 12.23 10.31
N ASP A 102 12.77 12.43 9.38
CA ASP A 102 13.08 13.74 8.82
C ASP A 102 12.31 13.87 7.49
N ILE A 103 11.02 14.20 7.59
CA ILE A 103 10.14 14.40 6.44
C ILE A 103 9.49 15.77 6.56
N ASP A 104 9.75 16.63 5.57
CA ASP A 104 8.96 17.83 5.33
C ASP A 104 7.62 17.40 4.69
N LEU A 105 6.53 17.62 5.42
CA LEU A 105 5.18 17.24 4.97
C LEU A 105 4.77 17.94 3.67
N ASP A 106 5.07 19.24 3.54
CA ASP A 106 4.65 20.03 2.39
C ASP A 106 5.43 19.57 1.14
N GLN A 107 6.72 19.28 1.30
CA GLN A 107 7.53 18.68 0.26
C GLN A 107 7.06 17.26 -0.10
N PHE A 108 6.72 16.44 0.90
CA PHE A 108 6.22 15.09 0.68
C PHE A 108 4.91 15.09 -0.11
N ILE A 109 3.95 15.94 0.26
CA ILE A 109 2.68 16.10 -0.45
C ILE A 109 2.93 16.52 -1.89
N LYS A 110 3.81 17.51 -2.10
CA LYS A 110 4.15 18.03 -3.44
C LYS A 110 4.80 16.96 -4.32
N ASP A 111 5.78 16.23 -3.79
CA ASP A 111 6.48 15.19 -4.54
C ASP A 111 5.57 14.04 -4.98
N ASN A 112 4.54 13.74 -4.18
CA ASN A 112 3.60 12.65 -4.43
C ASN A 112 2.25 13.13 -5.01
N ASN A 113 2.12 14.45 -5.27
CA ASN A 113 0.90 15.10 -5.75
C ASN A 113 -0.34 14.68 -4.94
N LEU A 114 -0.25 14.65 -3.60
CA LEU A 114 -1.32 14.13 -2.73
C LEU A 114 -2.38 15.18 -2.46
N SER A 115 -3.64 14.77 -2.34
CA SER A 115 -4.70 15.66 -1.86
C SER A 115 -4.69 15.77 -0.33
N LEU A 116 -4.95 16.97 0.17
CA LEU A 116 -5.22 17.21 1.60
C LEU A 116 -6.69 17.06 1.96
N THR A 117 -7.59 17.11 0.98
CA THR A 117 -9.05 17.06 1.20
C THR A 117 -9.69 16.07 0.23
N TYR A 118 -10.56 15.24 0.77
CA TYR A 118 -11.24 14.18 0.06
C TYR A 118 -12.75 14.30 0.22
N TYR A 119 -13.46 13.80 -0.78
CA TYR A 119 -14.91 13.91 -0.93
C TYR A 119 -15.52 12.53 -1.17
N TYR A 120 -16.83 12.42 -1.04
CA TYR A 120 -17.52 11.20 -1.46
C TYR A 120 -17.52 11.09 -2.99
N VAL A 121 -17.34 9.86 -3.50
CA VAL A 121 -17.47 9.58 -4.95
C VAL A 121 -18.80 10.09 -5.51
N ASN A 122 -19.87 9.96 -4.73
CA ASN A 122 -21.23 10.36 -5.15
C ASN A 122 -21.63 11.77 -4.68
N ASN A 123 -20.77 12.51 -3.96
CA ASN A 123 -21.08 13.85 -3.49
C ASN A 123 -19.79 14.69 -3.31
N PRO A 124 -19.37 15.45 -4.33
CA PRO A 124 -18.18 16.29 -4.28
C PRO A 124 -18.38 17.59 -3.47
N THR A 125 -19.59 17.87 -3.00
CA THR A 125 -19.93 19.18 -2.42
C THR A 125 -19.43 19.33 -0.97
N TYR A 126 -19.28 18.21 -0.25
CA TYR A 126 -18.94 18.21 1.17
C TYR A 126 -17.68 17.38 1.43
N PRO A 127 -16.60 18.00 1.95
CA PRO A 127 -15.39 17.28 2.27
C PRO A 127 -15.67 16.30 3.41
N ILE A 128 -15.39 15.02 3.19
CA ILE A 128 -15.56 13.97 4.19
C ILE A 128 -14.30 13.82 5.05
N LEU A 129 -13.12 14.01 4.46
CA LEU A 129 -11.85 13.78 5.12
C LEU A 129 -10.89 14.89 4.73
N SER A 130 -10.28 15.55 5.71
CA SER A 130 -9.21 16.50 5.42
C SER A 130 -8.09 16.45 6.45
N PHE A 131 -6.88 16.53 5.95
CA PHE A 131 -5.64 16.47 6.71
C PHE A 131 -5.12 17.90 6.90
N ASN A 132 -4.81 18.26 8.15
CA ASN A 132 -4.24 19.57 8.47
C ASN A 132 -3.17 19.41 9.53
N LYS A 133 -1.89 19.27 9.12
CA LYS A 133 -0.73 19.12 10.00
C LYS A 133 -1.03 18.23 11.21
N ASN A 134 -1.21 18.79 12.40
CA ASN A 134 -1.45 18.03 13.64
C ASN A 134 -2.90 17.57 13.85
N LYS A 135 -3.81 17.85 12.93
CA LYS A 135 -5.22 17.46 12.99
C LYS A 135 -5.68 16.68 11.77
N ILE A 136 -6.71 15.88 11.99
CA ILE A 136 -7.52 15.24 10.96
C ILE A 136 -8.98 15.62 11.19
N ARG A 137 -9.67 16.02 10.12
CA ARG A 137 -11.11 16.28 10.15
C ARG A 137 -11.81 15.15 9.41
N TYR A 138 -12.79 14.54 10.06
CA TYR A 138 -13.68 13.56 9.48
C TYR A 138 -15.13 14.04 9.65
N PHE A 139 -15.81 14.27 8.53
CA PHE A 139 -17.03 15.06 8.45
C PHE A 139 -16.89 16.44 9.14
N THR A 140 -17.64 16.66 10.21
CA THR A 140 -17.65 17.90 10.99
C THR A 140 -16.75 17.82 12.24
N GLN A 141 -16.17 16.65 12.51
CA GLN A 141 -15.37 16.42 13.71
C GLN A 141 -13.88 16.54 13.40
N GLU A 142 -13.14 17.15 14.31
CA GLU A 142 -11.69 17.25 14.26
C GLU A 142 -11.08 16.42 15.39
N TYR A 143 -9.97 15.77 15.08
CA TYR A 143 -9.20 14.97 16.01
C TYR A 143 -7.73 15.37 15.92
N ASP A 144 -7.03 15.33 17.05
CA ASP A 144 -5.58 15.53 17.11
C ASP A 144 -4.86 14.20 16.87
N TRP A 145 -3.85 14.19 16.00
CA TRP A 145 -3.03 13.01 15.72
C TRP A 145 -2.37 12.42 16.98
N VAL A 146 -2.10 13.25 17.98
CA VAL A 146 -1.49 12.87 19.26
C VAL A 146 -2.28 11.77 19.97
N ASP A 147 -3.61 11.76 19.84
CA ASP A 147 -4.50 10.80 20.48
C ASP A 147 -5.38 10.02 19.49
N PHE A 148 -5.16 10.21 18.18
CA PHE A 148 -5.83 9.49 17.11
C PHE A 148 -5.14 8.14 16.88
N LYS A 149 -5.90 7.06 17.00
CA LYS A 149 -5.44 5.68 16.76
C LYS A 149 -6.20 5.12 15.58
N TRP A 150 -5.50 4.43 14.69
CA TRP A 150 -6.14 3.77 13.57
C TRP A 150 -5.57 2.37 13.33
N ASP A 151 -6.38 1.54 12.68
CA ASP A 151 -6.03 0.21 12.21
C ASP A 151 -6.58 0.01 10.80
N PHE A 152 -5.79 -0.59 9.92
CA PHE A 152 -6.12 -0.79 8.51
C PHE A 152 -6.23 -2.28 8.19
N TYR A 153 -7.29 -2.67 7.50
CA TYR A 153 -7.50 -4.04 7.08
C TYR A 153 -8.33 -4.13 5.80
N PHE A 154 -8.20 -5.27 5.14
CA PHE A 154 -9.06 -5.64 4.02
C PHE A 154 -10.28 -6.41 4.54
N GLN A 155 -11.48 -6.01 4.14
CA GLN A 155 -12.72 -6.76 4.41
C GLN A 155 -13.24 -7.39 3.12
N ASN A 156 -13.59 -8.67 3.18
CA ASN A 156 -14.26 -9.33 2.06
C ASN A 156 -15.71 -8.86 1.97
N ALA A 157 -16.10 -8.29 0.83
CA ALA A 157 -17.49 -7.94 0.52
C ALA A 157 -17.94 -8.70 -0.74
N GLY A 158 -18.32 -9.97 -0.54
CA GLY A 158 -18.70 -10.84 -1.66
C GLY A 158 -17.51 -11.15 -2.58
N ARG A 159 -17.53 -10.61 -3.81
CA ARG A 159 -16.50 -10.83 -4.84
C ARG A 159 -15.38 -9.78 -4.80
N THR A 160 -15.51 -8.72 -4.00
CA THR A 160 -14.54 -7.64 -3.88
C THR A 160 -13.93 -7.58 -2.49
N THR A 161 -12.78 -6.94 -2.38
CA THR A 161 -12.08 -6.67 -1.12
C THR A 161 -12.09 -5.16 -0.88
N LEU A 162 -12.70 -4.74 0.22
CA LEU A 162 -12.80 -3.34 0.64
C LEU A 162 -11.60 -2.97 1.50
N GLU A 163 -11.01 -1.81 1.23
CA GLU A 163 -10.03 -1.16 2.11
C GLU A 163 -10.77 -0.38 3.21
N ILE A 164 -10.55 -0.78 4.46
CA ILE A 164 -11.16 -0.14 5.63
C ILE A 164 -10.10 0.33 6.61
N LEU A 165 -10.36 1.49 7.18
CA LEU A 165 -9.64 2.05 8.31
C LEU A 165 -10.60 2.26 9.48
N ASP A 166 -10.40 1.50 10.56
CA ASP A 166 -11.08 1.75 11.83
C ASP A 166 -10.25 2.77 12.62
N PHE A 167 -10.90 3.72 13.27
CA PHE A 167 -10.20 4.68 14.12
C PHE A 167 -10.88 4.92 15.45
N ARG A 168 -10.09 5.46 16.39
CA ARG A 168 -10.54 6.02 17.64
C ARG A 168 -9.79 7.31 17.92
N GLY A 169 -10.50 8.37 18.27
CA GLY A 169 -9.91 9.65 18.65
C GLY A 169 -10.83 10.45 19.57
N PHE A 170 -10.27 11.51 20.16
CA PHE A 170 -11.05 12.49 20.92
C PHE A 170 -11.41 13.66 20.01
N ASN A 171 -12.70 13.99 19.95
CA ASN A 171 -13.17 15.12 19.17
C ASN A 171 -12.92 16.46 19.91
N GLN A 172 -13.36 17.58 19.32
CA GLN A 172 -13.20 18.91 19.92
C GLN A 172 -13.93 19.07 21.27
N GLU A 173 -14.92 18.23 21.55
CA GLU A 173 -15.66 18.20 22.82
C GLU A 173 -15.04 17.22 23.84
N ASN A 174 -13.84 16.71 23.57
CA ASN A 174 -13.14 15.71 24.38
C ASN A 174 -13.93 14.40 24.56
N ARG A 175 -14.77 14.04 23.58
CA ARG A 175 -15.50 12.76 23.55
C ARG A 175 -14.72 11.76 22.74
N SER A 176 -14.54 10.56 23.29
CA SER A 176 -13.95 9.43 22.56
C SER A 176 -14.94 8.92 21.52
N ILE A 177 -14.59 9.04 20.25
CA ILE A 177 -15.35 8.53 19.11
C ILE A 177 -14.60 7.35 18.53
N LYS A 178 -15.34 6.29 18.18
CA LYS A 178 -14.85 5.15 17.41
C LYS A 178 -15.71 5.03 16.17
N ASP A 179 -15.08 5.03 15.01
CA ASP A 179 -15.77 4.93 13.73
C ASP A 179 -14.88 4.23 12.69
N ARG A 180 -15.40 4.06 11.47
CA ARG A 180 -14.73 3.41 10.35
C ARG A 180 -14.83 4.23 9.08
N ILE A 181 -13.79 4.14 8.25
CA ILE A 181 -13.71 4.76 6.94
C ILE A 181 -13.57 3.66 5.90
N GLU A 182 -14.50 3.61 4.95
CA GLU A 182 -14.44 2.72 3.78
C GLU A 182 -13.89 3.51 2.60
N PHE A 183 -12.69 3.17 2.12
CA PHE A 183 -11.98 3.99 1.15
C PHE A 183 -12.69 4.02 -0.22
N GLU A 184 -13.42 2.97 -0.58
CA GLU A 184 -14.20 2.92 -1.82
C GLU A 184 -15.30 3.98 -1.92
N LYS A 185 -15.76 4.52 -0.78
CA LYS A 185 -16.75 5.60 -0.75
C LYS A 185 -16.13 6.98 -1.01
N ILE A 186 -14.80 7.07 -0.95
CA ILE A 186 -14.06 8.34 -1.02
C ILE A 186 -13.38 8.44 -2.38
N GLU A 187 -13.50 9.60 -3.02
CA GLU A 187 -12.81 9.90 -4.27
C GLU A 187 -11.31 10.15 -3.99
N ALA A 188 -10.50 9.12 -4.19
CA ALA A 188 -9.05 9.14 -4.00
C ALA A 188 -8.37 8.15 -4.95
N ARG A 189 -7.08 8.36 -5.25
CA ARG A 189 -6.29 7.32 -5.93
C ARG A 189 -6.02 6.15 -4.98
N GLU A 190 -5.74 5.00 -5.58
CA GLU A 190 -5.40 3.78 -4.85
C GLU A 190 -4.32 4.03 -3.79
N HIS A 191 -4.60 3.61 -2.55
CA HIS A 191 -3.77 3.78 -1.35
C HIS A 191 -3.43 5.23 -0.94
N GLU A 192 -3.95 6.26 -1.62
CA GLU A 192 -3.61 7.66 -1.35
C GLU A 192 -3.98 8.07 0.08
N ILE A 193 -5.20 7.74 0.51
CA ILE A 193 -5.68 8.00 1.86
C ILE A 193 -4.78 7.28 2.89
N LEU A 194 -4.45 6.01 2.66
CA LEU A 194 -3.56 5.25 3.56
C LEU A 194 -2.20 5.92 3.74
N ILE A 195 -1.60 6.39 2.65
CA ILE A 195 -0.32 7.10 2.66
C ILE A 195 -0.44 8.36 3.52
N MET A 196 -1.54 9.10 3.40
CA MET A 196 -1.80 10.28 4.21
C MET A 196 -1.90 9.95 5.70
N PHE A 197 -2.63 8.89 6.07
CA PHE A 197 -2.70 8.43 7.47
C PHE A 197 -1.34 8.04 8.03
N ILE A 198 -0.55 7.27 7.26
CA ILE A 198 0.80 6.86 7.67
C ILE A 198 1.67 8.08 7.92
N VAL A 199 1.77 9.00 6.96
CA VAL A 199 2.72 10.13 7.05
C VAL A 199 2.35 11.08 8.18
N HIS A 200 1.05 11.32 8.41
CA HIS A 200 0.62 12.20 9.50
C HIS A 200 0.81 11.55 10.88
N ASP A 201 0.49 10.25 11.04
CA ASP A 201 0.73 9.55 12.30
C ASP A 201 2.24 9.44 12.62
N LEU A 202 3.08 9.32 11.58
CA LEU A 202 4.54 9.33 11.74
C LEU A 202 5.10 10.68 12.18
N LEU A 203 4.49 11.79 11.73
CA LEU A 203 4.98 13.15 12.01
C LEU A 203 4.37 13.75 13.29
N PHE A 204 3.11 13.48 13.56
CA PHE A 204 2.33 14.16 14.62
C PHE A 204 1.71 13.18 15.61
N GLY A 205 1.61 11.90 15.24
CA GLY A 205 1.10 10.87 16.12
C GLY A 205 2.14 10.38 17.11
N LYS A 206 1.68 9.56 18.05
CA LYS A 206 2.53 8.88 19.03
C LYS A 206 3.04 7.51 18.52
N GLY A 207 2.84 7.19 17.23
CA GLY A 207 3.14 5.88 16.66
C GLY A 207 2.34 4.74 17.32
N LEU A 208 1.13 5.05 17.78
CA LEU A 208 0.24 4.11 18.47
C LEU A 208 -0.49 3.16 17.50
N SER A 209 -0.41 3.45 16.21
CA SER A 209 -1.03 2.69 15.13
C SER A 209 -0.18 1.47 14.78
N ARG A 210 -0.82 0.35 14.46
CA ARG A 210 -0.14 -0.93 14.22
C ARG A 210 0.35 -1.02 12.78
N TYR A 211 1.67 -0.87 12.58
CA TYR A 211 2.33 -1.02 11.28
C TYR A 211 2.84 -2.44 10.99
N TYR A 212 2.05 -3.49 11.31
CA TYR A 212 2.49 -4.91 11.33
C TYR A 212 1.93 -5.79 10.18
#